data_AF-A0A6C0DTB2-F1
#
_entry.id   AF-A0A6C0DTB2-F1
#
_cell.length_a   1.000
_cell.length_b   1.000
_cell.length_c   1.000
_cell.angle_alpha   90.00
_cell.angle_beta   90.00
_cell.angle_gamma   90.00
#
_symmetry.space_group_name_H-M   'P 1'
#
loop_
_entity.id
_entity.type
_entity.pdbx_description
1 polymer ?
#
loop_
_entity_poly.entity_id
_entity_poly.type
_entity_poly.pdbx_seq_one_letter_code
_entity_poly.pdbx_strand_id
1 'polypeptide(L)'
;MSWATCYSGSNNIHFDFPPIMADGRNYASWQPEAVINKRIQKQENIHSNWAYRQYLTHHGQEIMNYNTTEACYEMGLPTHTQTNKTPSANVPILYKSTFDSSMPGYGYCNSDLKNPYLSREQLQAQMISPTIYYPTDKYPVNSVKNE
;
A
#
# COMPACT_ATOMS: atom_id res chain seq x y z
N MET A 1 -26.67 -11.80 -28.04
CA MET A 1 -26.18 -10.48 -27.56
C MET A 1 -24.73 -10.35 -27.99
N SER A 2 -24.42 -9.36 -28.82
CA SER A 2 -23.10 -9.12 -29.40
C SER A 2 -22.19 -8.49 -28.34
N TRP A 3 -21.03 -9.09 -28.11
CA TRP A 3 -20.04 -8.65 -27.12
C TRP A 3 -19.27 -7.37 -27.52
N ALA A 4 -19.63 -6.76 -28.65
CA ALA A 4 -18.83 -5.72 -29.31
C ALA A 4 -19.44 -4.31 -29.31
N THR A 5 -20.52 -4.05 -28.57
CA THR A 5 -21.14 -2.71 -28.51
C THR A 5 -21.16 -2.20 -27.08
N CYS A 6 -20.11 -1.48 -26.69
CA CYS A 6 -20.11 -0.63 -25.50
C CYS A 6 -20.95 0.63 -25.80
N TYR A 7 -22.16 0.69 -25.23
CA TYR A 7 -23.05 1.87 -25.34
C TYR A 7 -22.73 2.97 -24.29
N SER A 8 -21.70 2.75 -23.48
CA SER A 8 -21.20 3.71 -22.50
C SER A 8 -19.70 3.84 -22.68
N GLY A 9 -19.19 5.08 -22.70
CA GLY A 9 -17.77 5.39 -22.74
C GLY A 9 -17.04 5.10 -21.41
N SER A 10 -17.62 4.28 -20.52
CA SER A 10 -17.02 3.89 -19.25
C SER A 10 -16.72 2.39 -19.22
N ASN A 11 -15.45 2.04 -19.03
CA ASN A 11 -15.00 0.68 -18.74
C ASN A 11 -15.09 0.40 -17.22
N ASN A 12 -16.29 0.56 -16.62
CA ASN A 12 -16.52 0.25 -15.20
C ASN A 12 -17.83 -0.51 -15.01
N ILE A 13 -17.78 -1.62 -14.26
CA ILE A 13 -18.94 -2.43 -13.87
C ILE A 13 -19.75 -1.79 -12.71
N HIS A 14 -19.16 -0.83 -12.00
CA HIS A 14 -19.79 -0.09 -10.92
C HIS A 14 -20.12 1.34 -11.39
N PHE A 15 -21.39 1.58 -11.73
CA PHE A 15 -21.82 2.87 -12.31
C PHE A 15 -21.71 4.07 -11.36
N ASP A 16 -21.73 3.83 -10.05
CA ASP A 16 -21.53 4.87 -9.02
C ASP A 16 -20.06 5.26 -8.84
N PHE A 17 -19.16 4.58 -9.55
CA PHE A 17 -17.73 4.81 -9.47
C PHE A 17 -17.17 5.29 -10.82
N PRO A 18 -16.18 6.20 -10.80
CA PRO A 18 -15.60 6.76 -12.01
C PRO A 18 -14.96 5.70 -12.93
N PRO A 19 -14.78 5.99 -14.22
CA PRO A 19 -14.24 5.04 -15.19
C PRO A 19 -12.82 4.54 -14.82
N ILE A 20 -12.57 3.24 -14.99
CA ILE A 20 -11.25 2.63 -14.84
C ILE A 20 -10.39 3.00 -16.05
N MET A 21 -9.66 4.12 -15.95
CA MET A 21 -8.80 4.64 -17.02
C MET A 21 -7.37 4.79 -16.49
N ALA A 22 -6.39 4.20 -17.17
CA ALA A 22 -4.97 4.21 -16.76
C ALA A 22 -4.32 5.61 -16.78
N ASP A 23 -4.90 6.51 -17.56
CA ASP A 23 -4.38 7.83 -17.88
C ASP A 23 -4.75 8.90 -16.82
N GLY A 24 -5.49 8.54 -15.76
CA GLY A 24 -5.65 9.38 -14.55
C GLY A 24 -6.39 10.71 -14.71
N ARG A 25 -6.66 11.16 -15.94
CA ARG A 25 -7.25 12.48 -16.26
C ARG A 25 -8.70 12.68 -15.81
N ASN A 26 -9.38 11.65 -15.32
CA ASN A 26 -10.74 11.75 -14.76
C ASN A 26 -10.78 12.19 -13.29
N TYR A 27 -9.63 12.30 -12.61
CA TYR A 27 -9.57 12.43 -11.13
C TYR A 27 -8.99 13.74 -10.62
N ALA A 28 -8.58 14.68 -11.48
CA ALA A 28 -8.02 15.94 -11.02
C ALA A 28 -9.13 17.00 -10.89
N SER A 29 -9.84 17.04 -9.75
CA SER A 29 -10.63 18.22 -9.35
C SER A 29 -9.73 19.35 -8.84
N TRP A 30 -8.52 19.48 -9.39
CA TRP A 30 -7.52 20.45 -8.95
C TRP A 30 -8.10 21.85 -9.05
N GLN A 31 -8.32 22.48 -7.90
CA GLN A 31 -8.75 23.87 -7.80
C GLN A 31 -7.52 24.72 -7.46
N PRO A 32 -7.25 25.81 -8.21
CA PRO A 32 -6.16 26.70 -7.84
C PRO A 32 -6.41 27.32 -6.45
N GLU A 33 -5.39 27.34 -5.60
CA GLU A 33 -5.44 27.93 -4.26
C GLU A 33 -5.91 29.40 -4.26
N ALA A 34 -5.62 30.15 -5.33
CA ALA A 34 -6.10 31.51 -5.51
C ALA A 34 -7.64 31.62 -5.59
N VAL A 35 -8.31 30.60 -6.12
CA VAL A 35 -9.78 30.53 -6.19
C VAL A 35 -10.35 30.22 -4.81
N ILE A 36 -9.73 29.30 -4.08
CA ILE A 36 -10.12 28.95 -2.70
C ILE A 36 -9.96 30.17 -1.78
N ASN A 37 -8.81 30.86 -1.85
CA ASN A 37 -8.57 32.07 -1.07
C ASN A 37 -9.59 33.18 -1.37
N LYS A 38 -9.93 33.41 -2.65
CA LYS A 38 -10.99 34.35 -3.02
C LYS A 38 -12.35 33.96 -2.44
N ARG A 39 -12.66 32.66 -2.39
CA ARG A 39 -13.90 32.15 -1.80
C ARG A 39 -13.91 32.36 -0.28
N ILE A 40 -12.80 32.10 0.41
CA ILE A 40 -12.64 32.37 1.85
C ILE A 40 -12.86 33.85 2.14
N GLN A 41 -12.19 34.74 1.40
CA GLN A 41 -12.36 36.19 1.57
C GLN A 41 -13.80 36.64 1.36
N LYS A 42 -14.51 36.05 0.38
CA LYS A 42 -15.93 36.36 0.13
C LYS A 42 -16.85 35.80 1.22
N GLN A 43 -16.61 34.58 1.69
CA GLN A 43 -17.42 33.91 2.69
C GLN A 43 -17.29 34.57 4.06
N GLU A 44 -16.06 34.89 4.46
CA GLU A 44 -15.71 35.52 5.74
C GLU A 44 -15.79 37.05 5.68
N ASN A 45 -16.32 37.60 4.58
CA ASN A 45 -16.55 39.02 4.38
C ASN A 45 -15.28 39.88 4.61
N ILE A 46 -14.12 39.41 4.16
CA ILE A 46 -12.82 40.05 4.35
C ILE A 46 -12.58 41.09 3.25
N HIS A 47 -12.55 42.38 3.63
CA HIS A 47 -12.42 43.51 2.71
C HIS A 47 -11.11 44.30 2.87
N SER A 48 -10.29 43.97 3.87
CA SER A 48 -9.05 44.70 4.17
C SER A 48 -7.90 43.76 4.49
N ASN A 49 -6.68 44.22 4.17
CA ASN A 49 -5.45 43.47 4.46
C ASN A 49 -5.26 43.18 5.95
N TRP A 50 -5.77 44.05 6.82
CA TRP A 50 -5.75 43.84 8.26
C TRP A 50 -6.66 42.68 8.66
N ALA A 51 -7.92 42.69 8.22
CA ALA A 51 -8.86 41.61 8.50
C ALA A 51 -8.36 40.26 7.95
N TYR A 52 -7.73 40.26 6.78
CA TYR A 52 -7.13 39.06 6.21
C TYR A 52 -5.99 38.50 7.07
N ARG A 53 -5.07 39.36 7.53
CA ARG A 53 -4.02 38.94 8.46
C ARG A 53 -4.60 38.40 9.76
N GLN A 54 -5.56 39.10 10.35
CA GLN A 54 -6.24 38.67 11.58
C GLN A 54 -6.85 37.27 11.40
N TYR A 55 -7.59 37.05 10.31
CA TYR A 55 -8.18 35.75 9.97
C TYR A 55 -7.12 34.64 9.88
N LEU A 56 -6.04 34.85 9.11
CA LEU A 56 -4.96 33.86 8.99
C LEU A 56 -4.26 33.57 10.33
N THR A 57 -4.20 34.56 11.22
CA THR A 57 -3.57 34.37 12.54
C THR A 57 -4.44 33.50 13.44
N HIS A 58 -5.77 33.68 13.39
CA HIS A 58 -6.72 32.89 14.20
C HIS A 58 -6.97 31.50 13.64
N HIS A 59 -6.99 31.33 12.30
CA HIS A 59 -7.37 30.09 11.63
C HIS A 59 -6.17 29.34 10.98
N GLY A 60 -4.94 29.81 11.18
CA GLY A 60 -3.76 29.26 10.51
C GLY A 60 -3.54 27.78 10.77
N GLN A 61 -3.77 27.31 12.00
CA GLN A 61 -3.65 25.88 12.34
C GLN A 61 -4.71 25.03 11.63
N GLU A 62 -5.94 25.52 11.53
CA GLU A 62 -7.04 24.83 10.85
C GLU A 62 -6.77 24.69 9.35
N ILE A 63 -6.30 25.76 8.71
CA ILE A 63 -5.93 25.77 7.29
C ILE A 63 -4.79 24.79 7.03
N MET A 64 -3.74 24.79 7.87
CA MET A 64 -2.63 23.84 7.73
C MET A 64 -3.10 22.39 7.87
N ASN A 65 -3.97 22.10 8.84
CA ASN A 65 -4.51 20.76 9.05
C ASN A 65 -5.39 20.31 7.86
N TYR A 66 -6.24 21.20 7.35
CA TYR A 66 -7.08 20.93 6.19
C TYR A 66 -6.24 20.62 4.95
N ASN A 67 -5.28 21.50 4.61
CA ASN A 67 -4.40 21.31 3.46
C ASN A 67 -3.58 20.02 3.56
N THR A 68 -3.13 19.67 4.77
CA THR A 68 -2.41 18.40 5.00
C THR A 68 -3.32 17.19 4.80
N THR A 69 -4.58 17.28 5.23
CA THR A 69 -5.58 16.20 5.09
C THR A 69 -5.96 15.99 3.63
N GLU A 70 -6.22 17.07 2.88
CA GLU A 70 -6.48 17.03 1.45
C GLU A 70 -5.30 16.45 0.68
N ALA A 71 -4.06 16.87 0.99
CA ALA A 71 -2.87 16.31 0.34
C ALA A 71 -2.70 14.80 0.62
N CYS A 72 -2.96 14.35 1.85
CA CYS A 72 -2.96 12.91 2.17
C CYS A 72 -4.04 12.15 1.39
N TYR A 73 -5.24 12.74 1.27
CA TYR A 73 -6.34 12.16 0.50
C TYR A 73 -5.97 12.02 -0.99
N GLU A 74 -5.42 13.07 -1.61
CA GLU A 74 -4.95 13.05 -2.99
C GLU A 74 -3.82 12.04 -3.23
N MET A 75 -2.91 11.89 -2.26
CA MET A 75 -1.83 10.91 -2.31
C MET A 75 -2.29 9.47 -2.02
N GLY A 76 -3.56 9.26 -1.65
CA GLY A 76 -4.07 7.96 -1.21
C GLY A 76 -3.43 7.47 0.09
N LEU A 77 -2.84 8.36 0.88
CA LEU A 77 -2.30 8.05 2.19
C LEU A 77 -3.44 8.07 3.21
N PRO A 78 -3.56 7.05 4.09
CA PRO A 78 -4.56 7.10 5.14
C PRO A 78 -4.26 8.29 6.04
N THR A 79 -5.23 9.18 6.27
CA THR A 79 -5.07 10.33 7.17
C THR A 79 -4.86 9.80 8.60
N HIS A 80 -3.61 9.72 9.04
CA HIS A 80 -3.27 9.14 10.34
C HIS A 80 -3.63 10.12 11.46
N THR A 81 -4.91 10.28 11.78
CA THR A 81 -5.26 10.72 13.14
C THR A 81 -4.94 9.56 14.06
N GLN A 82 -3.88 9.68 14.85
CA GLN A 82 -3.60 8.77 15.96
C GLN A 82 -4.74 8.89 16.96
N THR A 83 -5.83 8.16 16.72
CA THR A 83 -6.80 7.92 17.77
C THR A 83 -6.21 6.82 18.62
N ASN A 84 -5.88 7.11 19.89
CA ASN A 84 -5.58 6.09 20.90
C ASN A 84 -6.79 5.14 21.19
N LYS A 85 -7.77 5.07 20.27
CA LYS A 85 -9.03 4.32 20.36
C LYS A 85 -8.94 2.88 19.86
N THR A 86 -7.83 2.49 19.25
CA THR A 86 -7.54 1.07 19.01
C THR A 86 -6.39 0.64 19.91
N PRO A 87 -6.67 0.11 21.12
CA PRO A 87 -5.73 -0.77 21.79
C PRO A 87 -5.79 -2.13 21.08
N SER A 88 -5.51 -2.16 19.78
CA SER A 88 -5.20 -3.43 19.15
C SER A 88 -3.75 -3.70 19.52
N ALA A 89 -3.46 -4.90 20.00
CA ALA A 89 -2.11 -5.42 20.02
C ALA A 89 -1.68 -5.57 18.56
N ASN A 90 -1.34 -4.45 17.91
CA ASN A 90 -0.87 -4.38 16.53
C ASN A 90 0.58 -4.85 16.52
N VAL A 91 0.79 -6.07 17.01
CA VAL A 91 2.07 -6.77 16.95
C VAL A 91 2.16 -7.31 15.53
N PRO A 92 3.19 -6.94 14.76
CA PRO A 92 3.45 -7.59 13.48
C PRO A 92 3.44 -9.11 13.66
N ILE A 93 2.72 -9.83 12.79
CA ILE A 93 2.66 -11.28 12.90
C ILE A 93 4.02 -11.86 12.58
N LEU A 94 4.59 -12.52 13.58
CA LEU A 94 5.84 -13.25 13.46
C LEU A 94 5.52 -14.71 13.12
N TYR A 95 5.82 -15.10 11.88
CA TYR A 95 5.77 -16.49 11.46
C TYR A 95 6.78 -17.33 12.24
N LYS A 96 6.37 -18.50 12.74
CA LYS A 96 7.24 -19.38 13.53
C LYS A 96 8.30 -20.09 12.69
N SER A 97 8.03 -20.28 11.41
CA SER A 97 8.93 -20.92 10.45
C SER A 97 8.60 -20.50 9.03
N THR A 98 9.48 -20.80 8.08
CA THR A 98 9.22 -20.58 6.64
C THR A 98 8.01 -21.36 6.13
N PHE A 99 7.64 -22.46 6.80
CA PHE A 99 6.49 -23.31 6.45
C PHE A 99 5.22 -22.97 7.24
N ASP A 100 5.24 -21.92 8.06
CA ASP A 100 4.09 -21.49 8.84
C ASP A 100 3.06 -20.79 7.94
N SER A 101 1.92 -21.46 7.70
CA SER A 101 0.81 -20.94 6.91
C SER A 101 -0.30 -20.33 7.77
N SER A 102 -0.06 -20.07 9.05
CA SER A 102 -1.07 -19.50 9.93
C SER A 102 -1.45 -18.08 9.45
N MET A 103 -2.74 -17.89 9.21
CA MET A 103 -3.30 -16.58 8.89
C MET A 103 -3.94 -16.01 10.16
N PRO A 104 -3.46 -14.87 10.68
CA PRO A 104 -4.13 -14.18 11.77
C PRO A 104 -5.44 -13.66 11.20
N GLY A 105 -6.56 -13.86 11.91
CA GLY A 105 -7.90 -13.80 11.33
C GLY A 105 -8.32 -12.46 10.69
N TYR A 106 -9.39 -11.88 11.22
CA TYR A 106 -10.00 -10.70 10.61
C TYR A 106 -9.02 -9.50 10.58
N GLY A 107 -8.81 -8.91 9.39
CA GLY A 107 -7.93 -7.74 9.20
C GLY A 107 -6.51 -8.05 8.70
N TYR A 108 -6.15 -9.32 8.47
CA TYR A 108 -4.88 -9.63 7.83
C TYR A 108 -4.93 -9.33 6.33
N CYS A 109 -4.18 -8.32 5.92
CA CYS A 109 -4.09 -7.92 4.52
C CYS A 109 -2.98 -8.70 3.81
N ASN A 110 -3.36 -9.32 2.69
CA ASN A 110 -2.41 -9.75 1.66
C ASN A 110 -2.17 -8.57 0.71
N SER A 111 -0.94 -8.39 0.26
CA SER A 111 -0.60 -7.42 -0.78
C SER A 111 0.02 -8.11 -1.98
N ASP A 112 -0.04 -7.43 -3.12
CA ASP A 112 0.60 -7.82 -4.38
C ASP A 112 2.10 -8.05 -4.24
N LEU A 113 2.78 -7.34 -3.35
CA LEU A 113 4.20 -7.51 -3.05
C LEU A 113 4.48 -8.59 -1.99
N LYS A 114 3.58 -8.78 -1.03
CA LYS A 114 3.77 -9.69 0.10
C LYS A 114 3.63 -11.15 -0.32
N ASN A 115 2.63 -11.47 -1.13
CA ASN A 115 2.39 -12.83 -1.60
C ASN A 115 3.59 -13.42 -2.37
N PRO A 116 4.16 -12.76 -3.39
CA PRO A 116 5.32 -13.29 -4.11
C PRO A 116 6.58 -13.33 -3.24
N TYR A 117 6.73 -12.41 -2.29
CA TYR A 117 7.84 -12.46 -1.33
C TYR A 117 7.78 -13.71 -0.46
N LEU A 118 6.65 -13.95 0.22
CA LEU A 118 6.48 -15.11 1.10
C LEU A 118 6.63 -16.44 0.34
N SER A 119 6.11 -16.52 -0.89
CA SER A 119 6.28 -17.70 -1.75
C SER A 119 7.74 -17.93 -2.16
N ARG A 120 8.49 -16.86 -2.47
CA ARG A 120 9.93 -16.97 -2.79
C ARG A 120 10.73 -17.51 -1.61
N GLU A 121 10.50 -16.99 -0.41
CA GLU A 121 11.18 -17.46 0.80
C GLU A 121 10.88 -18.93 1.11
N GLN A 122 9.63 -19.35 0.90
CA GLN A 122 9.22 -20.76 1.03
C GLN A 122 9.93 -21.67 0.03
N LEU A 123 10.01 -21.27 -1.24
CA LEU A 123 10.70 -22.02 -2.29
C LEU A 123 12.19 -22.12 -2.02
N GLN A 124 12.81 -21.01 -1.57
CA GLN A 124 14.22 -20.98 -1.23
C GLN A 124 14.53 -21.91 -0.05
N ALA A 125 13.65 -21.96 0.96
CA ALA A 125 13.78 -22.89 2.08
C ALA A 125 13.65 -24.37 1.66
N GLN A 126 13.03 -24.66 0.50
CA GLN A 126 12.93 -26.01 -0.07
C GLN A 126 14.10 -26.37 -1.00
N MET A 127 15.07 -25.47 -1.21
CA MET A 127 16.24 -25.79 -2.02
C MET A 127 17.08 -26.87 -1.34
N ILE A 128 17.05 -28.08 -1.92
CA ILE A 128 17.89 -29.22 -1.55
C ILE A 128 18.99 -29.35 -2.59
N SER A 129 20.25 -29.40 -2.14
CA SER A 129 21.36 -29.72 -3.04
C SER A 129 21.38 -31.22 -3.31
N PRO A 130 21.45 -31.68 -4.58
CA PRO A 130 21.55 -33.09 -4.89
C PRO A 130 22.86 -33.66 -4.32
N THR A 131 22.77 -34.78 -3.62
CA THR A 131 23.94 -35.55 -3.18
C THR A 131 24.22 -36.66 -4.17
N ILE A 132 25.46 -36.68 -4.69
CA ILE A 132 25.91 -37.73 -5.60
C ILE A 132 26.69 -38.75 -4.78
N TYR A 133 26.14 -39.96 -4.66
CA TYR A 133 26.86 -41.10 -4.09
C TYR A 133 27.62 -41.79 -5.22
N TYR A 134 28.95 -41.71 -5.20
CA TYR A 134 29.78 -42.57 -6.05
C TYR A 134 30.02 -43.90 -5.33
N PRO A 135 29.92 -45.05 -6.01
CA PRO A 135 30.31 -46.32 -5.42
C PRO A 135 31.81 -46.28 -5.13
N THR A 136 32.22 -46.53 -3.88
CA THR A 136 33.63 -46.70 -3.55
C THR A 136 34.13 -47.99 -4.19
N ASP A 137 35.26 -47.92 -4.89
CA ASP A 137 35.75 -48.95 -5.80
C ASP A 137 35.80 -50.36 -5.19
N LYS A 138 35.41 -51.35 -6.01
CA LYS A 138 35.47 -52.80 -5.72
C LYS A 138 36.89 -53.39 -5.84
N TYR A 139 37.92 -52.69 -5.38
CA TYR A 139 39.27 -53.27 -5.36
C TYR A 139 39.67 -53.56 -3.91
N PRO A 140 39.89 -54.84 -3.53
CA PRO A 140 40.43 -55.15 -2.23
C PRO A 140 41.84 -54.55 -2.14
N VAL A 141 42.04 -53.63 -1.20
CA VAL A 141 43.38 -53.27 -0.74
C VAL A 141 43.95 -54.53 -0.11
N ASN A 142 44.85 -55.21 -0.82
CA ASN A 142 45.59 -56.33 -0.28
C ASN A 142 46.40 -55.83 0.92
N SER A 143 45.94 -56.14 2.13
CA SER A 143 46.68 -55.92 3.36
C SER A 143 47.97 -56.74 3.30
N VAL A 144 49.09 -56.07 3.04
CA VAL A 144 50.42 -56.66 3.22
C VAL A 144 50.55 -57.00 4.71
N LYS A 145 50.57 -58.30 5.02
CA LYS A 145 50.97 -58.77 6.36
C LYS A 145 52.47 -58.55 6.46
N ASN A 146 52.89 -57.59 7.28
CA ASN A 146 54.27 -57.52 7.73
C ASN A 146 54.43 -58.55 8.86
N GLU A 147 55.32 -59.51 8.63
CA GLU A 147 55.91 -60.39 9.66
C GLU A 147 56.79 -59.59 10.62
#